data_AF-A0A7V2H7C7-F1
#
_entry.id   AF-A0A7V2H7C7-F1
#
_cell.length_a   1.000
_cell.length_b   1.000
_cell.length_c   1.000
_cell.angle_alpha   90.00
_cell.angle_beta   90.00
_cell.angle_gamma   90.00
#
_symmetry.space_group_name_H-M   'P 1'
#
loop_
_entity.id
_entity.type
_entity.pdbx_description
1 polymer ?
#
loop_
_entity_poly.entity_id
_entity_poly.type
_entity_poly.pdbx_seq_one_letter_code
_entity_poly.pdbx_strand_id
1 'polypeptide(L)'
;MRRMKSAKWAVSAAAVVTLANSVYAIDYSWNAPFSGAASWNVGSNWNPAGVPNAVGDSASILGTVSGGTLGVVLPSDHTVTTLTIGSTVAGQTVDLGAANLGGGALILENGAGSTQINTNGVAGSGMVFSAPIQLGSTPGTNSATFNITRIDGSADDLNFSGELRVFMNNTGTQALTRQVFLASGAYTSGTLVVGTQTLQQGTLLIGTTRFGAISLAQTGALQNGTLFIAGQGTNSTGTQSVAVHYTFVHGGTVIFDGAISNGGFSGGRLTLGNNNSTIATTFVFNANSSYTGNTTLNKGNYVINTDTPFGTGQLNQSAPANFYVLRMRTDNDSRAINNNVQIQQNFVFDGDHSITFNGHWYQSNNRDLVNNLPEGKTVTFNGFMTASLGTDGAAVDARRLLFDGSGKTVVNGPIYNHRAPWFAGASTTEFLDVAVPGGSSYTSLTKRGLGMVILNSSNLPTIGTGTAAFTGPNSTYNGRTRVQGGLLEFANPGAYGRVVGYTGG
;
A
#
# COMPACT_ATOMS: atom_id res chain seq x y z
N MET A 1 81.08 -0.12 -51.13
CA MET A 1 81.03 -0.51 -49.70
C MET A 1 79.65 -0.22 -49.14
N ARG A 2 79.08 -1.21 -48.42
CA ARG A 2 77.90 -1.21 -47.53
C ARG A 2 76.72 -0.26 -47.83
N ARG A 3 75.60 -0.84 -48.30
CA ARG A 3 74.24 -0.33 -48.00
C ARG A 3 73.54 -1.31 -47.05
N MET A 4 73.12 -0.78 -45.89
CA MET A 4 72.35 -1.49 -44.87
C MET A 4 70.94 -1.82 -45.36
N LYS A 5 70.47 -3.03 -45.03
CA LYS A 5 69.07 -3.45 -45.10
C LYS A 5 68.41 -3.14 -43.75
N SER A 6 67.25 -2.51 -43.75
CA SER A 6 66.33 -2.48 -42.61
C SER A 6 65.07 -3.26 -42.98
N ALA A 7 64.81 -4.30 -42.18
CA ALA A 7 63.71 -5.23 -42.31
C ALA A 7 62.42 -4.62 -41.73
N LYS A 8 61.29 -4.83 -42.41
CA LYS A 8 59.95 -4.68 -41.82
C LYS A 8 59.41 -6.08 -41.54
N TRP A 9 59.14 -6.37 -40.27
CA TRP A 9 58.37 -7.51 -39.83
C TRP A 9 56.89 -7.15 -39.86
N ALA A 10 56.07 -7.96 -40.52
CA ALA A 10 54.61 -7.91 -40.40
C ALA A 10 54.18 -9.07 -39.50
N VAL A 11 53.54 -8.74 -38.38
CA VAL A 11 52.88 -9.70 -37.48
C VAL A 11 51.42 -9.79 -37.94
N SER A 12 51.01 -10.95 -38.45
CA SER A 12 49.61 -11.23 -38.77
C SER A 12 48.90 -11.74 -37.51
N ALA A 13 47.95 -10.97 -36.98
CA ALA A 13 47.03 -11.40 -35.94
C ALA A 13 45.86 -12.18 -36.56
N ALA A 14 45.67 -13.43 -36.14
CA ALA A 14 44.49 -14.21 -36.49
C ALA A 14 43.31 -13.79 -35.59
N ALA A 15 42.27 -13.21 -36.18
CA ALA A 15 41.02 -12.94 -35.49
C ALA A 15 40.21 -14.25 -35.38
N VAL A 16 40.09 -14.78 -34.16
CA VAL A 16 39.15 -15.86 -33.83
C VAL A 16 37.75 -15.23 -33.75
N VAL A 17 36.93 -15.46 -34.77
CA VAL A 17 35.50 -15.09 -34.76
C VAL A 17 34.78 -16.16 -33.94
N THR A 18 34.43 -15.83 -32.69
CA THR A 18 33.47 -16.60 -31.90
C THR A 18 32.08 -16.32 -32.47
N LEU A 19 31.57 -17.24 -33.30
CA LEU A 19 30.18 -17.29 -33.70
C LEU A 19 29.36 -17.56 -32.42
N ALA A 20 28.64 -16.55 -31.93
CA ALA A 20 27.60 -16.76 -30.95
C ALA A 20 26.52 -17.61 -31.62
N ASN A 21 26.34 -18.85 -31.15
CA ASN A 21 25.20 -19.66 -31.54
C ASN A 21 23.94 -18.89 -31.16
N SER A 22 23.22 -18.36 -32.16
CA SER A 22 21.86 -17.90 -31.98
C SER A 22 21.04 -19.12 -31.59
N VAL A 23 20.76 -19.27 -30.29
CA VAL A 23 19.80 -20.27 -29.81
C VAL A 23 18.46 -19.88 -30.41
N TYR A 24 17.97 -20.70 -31.34
CA TYR A 24 16.65 -20.50 -31.93
C TYR A 24 15.60 -20.86 -30.88
N ALA A 25 14.59 -20.02 -30.74
CA ALA A 25 13.39 -20.33 -29.97
C ALA A 25 12.71 -21.57 -30.56
N ILE A 26 12.35 -22.53 -29.71
CA ILE A 26 11.64 -23.74 -30.11
C ILE A 26 10.26 -23.76 -29.46
N ASP A 27 9.23 -24.07 -30.26
CA ASP A 27 7.88 -24.30 -29.75
C ASP A 27 7.72 -25.77 -29.39
N TYR A 28 7.54 -26.04 -28.10
CA TYR A 28 7.32 -27.38 -27.56
C TYR A 28 5.84 -27.61 -27.29
N SER A 29 5.34 -28.73 -27.79
CA SER A 29 4.00 -29.26 -27.52
C SER A 29 4.08 -30.49 -26.63
N TRP A 30 3.23 -30.56 -25.63
CA TRP A 30 3.17 -31.68 -24.70
C TRP A 30 2.57 -32.91 -25.40
N ASN A 31 3.27 -34.04 -25.34
CA ASN A 31 2.81 -35.32 -25.89
C ASN A 31 2.44 -36.34 -24.81
N ALA A 32 2.79 -36.07 -23.54
CA ALA A 32 2.56 -37.05 -22.49
C ALA A 32 1.05 -37.22 -22.24
N PRO A 33 0.61 -38.36 -21.70
CA PRO A 33 -0.78 -38.55 -21.31
C PRO A 33 -1.27 -37.40 -20.41
N PHE A 34 -2.43 -36.82 -20.71
CA PHE A 34 -3.09 -35.82 -19.84
C PHE A 34 -3.87 -36.49 -18.72
N SER A 35 -3.17 -37.28 -17.91
CA SER A 35 -3.68 -37.79 -16.64
C SER A 35 -2.52 -38.29 -15.77
N GLY A 36 -2.68 -38.23 -14.45
CA GLY A 36 -1.68 -38.71 -13.51
C GLY A 36 -0.48 -37.76 -13.35
N ALA A 37 0.66 -38.30 -12.95
CA ALA A 37 1.88 -37.52 -12.73
C ALA A 37 2.84 -37.66 -13.93
N ALA A 38 3.35 -36.52 -14.38
CA ALA A 38 4.40 -36.44 -15.39
C ALA A 38 5.44 -35.42 -14.96
N SER A 39 6.60 -35.42 -15.61
CA SER A 39 7.69 -34.48 -15.30
C SER A 39 7.99 -33.60 -16.50
N TRP A 40 8.24 -32.32 -16.23
CA TRP A 40 8.70 -31.35 -17.23
C TRP A 40 10.06 -31.76 -17.83
N ASN A 41 10.93 -32.40 -17.03
CA ASN A 41 12.30 -32.77 -17.40
C ASN A 41 12.43 -34.00 -18.30
N VAL A 42 11.32 -34.67 -18.60
CA VAL A 42 11.33 -35.85 -19.48
C VAL A 42 11.19 -35.36 -20.92
N GLY A 43 12.30 -35.32 -21.66
CA GLY A 43 12.31 -34.76 -23.03
C GLY A 43 11.39 -35.49 -24.01
N SER A 44 11.05 -36.75 -23.75
CA SER A 44 10.08 -37.50 -24.55
C SER A 44 8.63 -37.07 -24.32
N ASN A 45 8.34 -36.27 -23.29
CA ASN A 45 7.01 -35.70 -23.02
C ASN A 45 6.71 -34.48 -23.91
N TRP A 46 7.69 -34.02 -24.69
CA TRP A 46 7.57 -32.86 -25.54
C TRP A 46 7.84 -33.21 -27.01
N ASN A 47 7.25 -32.42 -27.89
CA ASN A 47 7.49 -32.45 -29.33
C ASN A 47 7.83 -31.02 -29.80
N PRO A 48 9.02 -30.78 -30.38
CA PRO A 48 10.09 -31.75 -30.64
C PRO A 48 10.67 -32.36 -29.35
N ALA A 49 11.27 -33.56 -29.46
CA ALA A 49 11.87 -34.23 -28.31
C ALA A 49 12.97 -33.36 -27.69
N GLY A 50 12.80 -32.99 -26.42
CA GLY A 50 13.61 -32.01 -25.72
C GLY A 50 12.86 -31.42 -24.53
N VAL A 51 13.50 -30.58 -23.73
CA VAL A 51 12.85 -29.92 -22.59
C VAL A 51 12.82 -28.42 -22.87
N PRO A 52 11.65 -27.76 -22.89
CA PRO A 52 11.56 -26.31 -22.94
C PRO A 52 12.26 -25.74 -21.70
N ASN A 53 13.41 -25.09 -21.91
CA ASN A 53 14.23 -24.55 -20.82
C ASN A 53 15.22 -23.47 -21.28
N ALA A 54 14.93 -22.76 -22.38
CA ALA A 54 15.74 -21.66 -22.86
C ALA A 54 14.90 -20.39 -23.02
N VAL A 55 15.58 -19.24 -22.93
CA VAL A 55 15.00 -17.94 -23.30
C VAL A 55 14.55 -18.00 -24.75
N GLY A 56 13.30 -17.67 -25.02
CA GLY A 56 12.70 -17.78 -26.35
C GLY A 56 11.75 -18.96 -26.50
N ASP A 57 11.96 -20.06 -25.77
CA ASP A 57 11.15 -21.28 -25.93
C ASP A 57 9.67 -21.06 -25.59
N SER A 58 8.78 -21.72 -26.31
CA SER A 58 7.36 -21.82 -25.92
C SER A 58 7.05 -23.22 -25.43
N ALA A 59 6.22 -23.34 -24.40
CA ALA A 59 5.69 -24.61 -23.92
C ALA A 59 4.15 -24.62 -24.04
N SER A 60 3.60 -25.67 -24.64
CA SER A 60 2.15 -25.85 -24.78
C SER A 60 1.72 -27.18 -24.16
N ILE A 61 1.02 -27.10 -23.03
CA ILE A 61 0.37 -28.23 -22.35
C ILE A 61 -1.13 -28.14 -22.69
N LEU A 62 -1.45 -28.48 -23.93
CA LEU A 62 -2.82 -28.63 -24.44
C LEU A 62 -3.07 -30.05 -24.91
N GLY A 63 -4.18 -30.65 -24.47
CA GLY A 63 -4.44 -32.04 -24.78
C GLY A 63 -5.88 -32.46 -24.69
N THR A 64 -6.12 -33.65 -25.21
CA THR A 64 -7.43 -34.25 -25.42
C THR A 64 -7.50 -35.57 -24.66
N VAL A 65 -7.81 -35.54 -23.36
CA VAL A 65 -7.98 -36.79 -22.62
C VAL A 65 -9.22 -36.69 -21.73
N SER A 66 -9.72 -37.82 -21.25
CA SER A 66 -10.78 -37.92 -20.26
C SER A 66 -10.24 -38.59 -18.99
N GLY A 67 -10.36 -37.90 -17.86
CA GLY A 67 -10.21 -38.48 -16.52
C GLY A 67 -8.95 -38.05 -15.75
N GLY A 68 -9.19 -37.32 -14.64
CA GLY A 68 -8.20 -37.01 -13.60
C GLY A 68 -7.50 -35.65 -13.72
N THR A 69 -6.67 -35.35 -12.72
CA THR A 69 -5.74 -34.21 -12.73
C THR A 69 -4.43 -34.63 -13.41
N LEU A 70 -3.91 -33.79 -14.31
CA LEU A 70 -2.53 -33.87 -14.79
C LEU A 70 -1.62 -33.08 -13.85
N GLY A 71 -0.78 -33.76 -13.08
CA GLY A 71 0.27 -33.13 -12.27
C GLY A 71 1.59 -33.11 -13.04
N VAL A 72 2.10 -31.91 -13.37
CA VAL A 72 3.39 -31.75 -14.04
C VAL A 72 4.45 -31.32 -13.03
N VAL A 73 5.31 -32.24 -12.62
CA VAL A 73 6.40 -31.98 -11.67
C VAL A 73 7.50 -31.12 -12.32
N LEU A 74 7.90 -30.05 -11.63
CA LEU A 74 9.04 -29.19 -11.95
C LEU A 74 10.21 -29.48 -11.00
N PRO A 75 11.11 -30.44 -11.31
CA PRO A 75 12.20 -30.86 -10.41
C PRO A 75 13.37 -29.86 -10.35
N SER A 76 13.40 -28.87 -11.24
CA SER A 76 14.39 -27.80 -11.33
C SER A 76 13.73 -26.56 -11.92
N ASP A 77 14.43 -25.43 -11.92
CA ASP A 77 13.94 -24.22 -12.57
C ASP A 77 13.88 -24.39 -14.10
N HIS A 78 12.78 -23.92 -14.71
CA HIS A 78 12.51 -24.05 -16.13
C HIS A 78 12.19 -22.71 -16.78
N THR A 79 12.97 -22.32 -17.79
CA THR A 79 12.80 -21.03 -18.50
C THR A 79 12.00 -21.18 -19.78
N VAL A 80 10.95 -20.38 -19.96
CA VAL A 80 10.17 -20.26 -21.21
C VAL A 80 9.75 -18.81 -21.45
N THR A 81 9.47 -18.45 -22.70
CA THR A 81 8.85 -17.16 -23.08
C THR A 81 7.33 -17.22 -22.95
N THR A 82 6.72 -18.28 -23.47
CA THR A 82 5.28 -18.46 -23.51
C THR A 82 4.89 -19.81 -22.94
N LEU A 83 3.93 -19.84 -22.01
CA LEU A 83 3.26 -21.06 -21.59
C LEU A 83 1.82 -21.03 -22.06
N THR A 84 1.37 -22.06 -22.76
CA THR A 84 -0.05 -22.31 -23.02
C THR A 84 -0.49 -23.54 -22.26
N ILE A 85 -1.57 -23.46 -21.50
CA ILE A 85 -2.04 -24.54 -20.61
C ILE A 85 -3.56 -24.63 -20.65
N GLY A 86 -4.07 -25.86 -20.61
CA GLY A 86 -5.51 -26.13 -20.51
C GLY A 86 -5.93 -27.45 -21.16
N SER A 87 -7.23 -27.69 -21.22
CA SER A 87 -7.84 -28.90 -21.78
C SER A 87 -8.92 -28.54 -22.78
N THR A 88 -8.79 -28.98 -24.03
CA THR A 88 -9.64 -28.50 -25.13
C THR A 88 -10.89 -29.35 -25.37
N VAL A 89 -11.10 -30.45 -24.62
CA VAL A 89 -12.16 -31.43 -24.90
C VAL A 89 -13.08 -31.70 -23.70
N ALA A 90 -12.53 -31.78 -22.48
CA ALA A 90 -13.31 -32.00 -21.26
C ALA A 90 -12.69 -31.23 -20.09
N GLY A 91 -13.52 -30.82 -19.12
CA GLY A 91 -13.06 -30.15 -17.92
C GLY A 91 -12.03 -31.01 -17.18
N GLN A 92 -10.79 -30.54 -17.13
CA GLN A 92 -9.69 -31.22 -16.44
C GLN A 92 -8.83 -30.23 -15.67
N THR A 93 -8.24 -30.69 -14.57
CA THR A 93 -7.25 -29.90 -13.85
C THR A 93 -5.85 -30.20 -14.34
N VAL A 94 -5.11 -29.18 -14.78
CA VAL A 94 -3.65 -29.26 -14.96
C VAL A 94 -2.98 -28.53 -13.80
N ASP A 95 -2.18 -29.24 -13.02
CA ASP A 95 -1.38 -28.70 -11.92
C ASP A 95 0.09 -28.65 -12.30
N LEU A 96 0.57 -27.45 -12.66
CA LEU A 96 1.98 -27.19 -12.91
C LEU A 96 2.73 -27.01 -11.58
N GLY A 97 3.51 -28.03 -11.24
CA GLY A 97 4.23 -28.19 -9.98
C GLY A 97 3.82 -29.45 -9.22
N ALA A 98 2.63 -30.02 -9.51
CA ALA A 98 2.07 -31.20 -8.85
C ALA A 98 2.18 -31.08 -7.31
N ALA A 99 1.47 -30.11 -6.71
CA ALA A 99 1.60 -29.76 -5.29
C ALA A 99 3.05 -29.39 -4.85
N ASN A 100 3.83 -28.80 -5.76
CA ASN A 100 5.23 -28.41 -5.56
C ASN A 100 6.18 -29.56 -5.21
N LEU A 101 5.89 -30.80 -5.66
CA LEU A 101 6.70 -31.98 -5.34
C LEU A 101 8.13 -31.94 -5.90
N GLY A 102 8.42 -31.06 -6.86
CA GLY A 102 9.73 -30.96 -7.49
C GLY A 102 10.64 -29.86 -6.96
N GLY A 103 10.12 -28.86 -6.24
CA GLY A 103 10.89 -27.76 -5.66
C GLY A 103 11.47 -26.73 -6.66
N GLY A 104 11.35 -26.95 -7.97
CA GLY A 104 11.75 -26.00 -9.02
C GLY A 104 10.67 -24.97 -9.33
N ALA A 105 11.06 -23.89 -10.01
CA ALA A 105 10.19 -22.80 -10.44
C ALA A 105 10.00 -22.73 -11.97
N LEU A 106 8.89 -22.18 -12.42
CA LEU A 106 8.73 -21.76 -13.82
C LEU A 106 9.22 -20.31 -13.97
N ILE A 107 10.24 -20.08 -14.79
CA ILE A 107 10.79 -18.77 -15.10
C ILE A 107 10.25 -18.32 -16.46
N LEU A 108 9.59 -17.16 -16.49
CA LEU A 108 9.12 -16.53 -17.72
C LEU A 108 10.12 -15.45 -18.17
N GLU A 109 10.82 -15.66 -19.27
CA GLU A 109 11.87 -14.75 -19.78
C GLU A 109 11.92 -14.74 -21.31
N ASN A 110 12.12 -13.56 -21.90
CA ASN A 110 12.19 -13.37 -23.36
C ASN A 110 13.25 -12.33 -23.78
N GLY A 111 14.36 -12.20 -23.05
CA GLY A 111 15.51 -11.38 -23.46
C GLY A 111 15.16 -9.93 -23.80
N ALA A 112 14.22 -9.33 -23.05
CA ALA A 112 13.58 -8.01 -23.24
C ALA A 112 12.30 -7.95 -24.11
N GLY A 113 11.79 -9.06 -24.63
CA GLY A 113 10.47 -9.19 -25.23
C GLY A 113 9.35 -9.52 -24.23
N SER A 114 8.09 -9.52 -24.67
CA SER A 114 6.95 -9.90 -23.83
C SER A 114 6.92 -11.40 -23.54
N THR A 115 6.40 -11.78 -22.37
CA THR A 115 6.18 -13.16 -21.93
C THR A 115 4.70 -13.39 -21.67
N GLN A 116 4.19 -14.59 -21.86
CA GLN A 116 2.74 -14.83 -21.79
C GLN A 116 2.38 -16.17 -21.16
N ILE A 117 1.36 -16.18 -20.30
CA ILE A 117 0.61 -17.40 -19.95
C ILE A 117 -0.75 -17.32 -20.66
N ASN A 118 -1.02 -18.34 -21.47
CA ASN A 118 -2.27 -18.53 -22.17
C ASN A 118 -3.05 -19.64 -21.50
N THR A 119 -4.28 -19.33 -21.09
CA THR A 119 -5.21 -20.34 -20.60
C THR A 119 -6.21 -20.67 -21.69
N ASN A 120 -6.34 -21.96 -22.02
CA ASN A 120 -7.20 -22.44 -23.10
C ASN A 120 -7.85 -23.77 -22.70
N GLY A 121 -8.98 -23.67 -21.99
CA GLY A 121 -9.70 -24.81 -21.45
C GLY A 121 -11.22 -24.73 -21.64
N VAL A 122 -11.84 -25.89 -21.86
CA VAL A 122 -13.29 -25.99 -21.84
C VAL A 122 -13.80 -25.84 -20.42
N ALA A 123 -15.03 -25.32 -20.27
CA ALA A 123 -15.64 -25.07 -18.97
C ALA A 123 -15.51 -26.26 -18.00
N GLY A 124 -15.14 -25.97 -16.76
CA GLY A 124 -14.80 -26.97 -15.74
C GLY A 124 -13.33 -27.42 -15.79
N SER A 125 -12.51 -26.82 -16.65
CA SER A 125 -11.05 -26.96 -16.55
C SER A 125 -10.51 -26.16 -15.39
N GLY A 126 -9.57 -26.77 -14.66
CA GLY A 126 -8.80 -26.13 -13.60
C GLY A 126 -7.36 -25.95 -14.05
N MET A 127 -6.77 -24.79 -13.81
CA MET A 127 -5.34 -24.61 -13.99
C MET A 127 -4.76 -24.21 -12.66
N VAL A 128 -3.91 -25.08 -12.13
CA VAL A 128 -3.25 -24.89 -10.84
C VAL A 128 -1.78 -24.69 -11.10
N PHE A 129 -1.20 -23.66 -10.49
CA PHE A 129 0.24 -23.47 -10.44
C PHE A 129 0.69 -23.69 -9.00
N SER A 130 1.08 -24.92 -8.68
CA SER A 130 1.60 -25.25 -7.35
C SER A 130 3.09 -24.96 -7.18
N ALA A 131 3.85 -24.96 -8.28
CA ALA A 131 5.24 -24.52 -8.25
C ALA A 131 5.33 -22.98 -8.26
N PRO A 132 6.42 -22.39 -7.73
CA PRO A 132 6.67 -20.97 -7.87
C PRO A 132 6.74 -20.53 -9.34
N ILE A 133 6.20 -19.36 -9.65
CA ILE A 133 6.41 -18.69 -10.95
C ILE A 133 7.29 -17.47 -10.72
N GLN A 134 8.35 -17.35 -11.51
CA GLN A 134 9.28 -16.24 -11.52
C GLN A 134 9.21 -15.50 -12.87
N LEU A 135 9.25 -14.18 -12.84
CA LEU A 135 9.52 -13.40 -14.04
C LEU A 135 11.03 -13.16 -14.10
N GLY A 136 11.67 -13.52 -15.22
CA GLY A 136 13.11 -13.42 -15.41
C GLY A 136 13.62 -11.97 -15.40
N SER A 137 14.94 -11.82 -15.23
CA SER A 137 15.62 -10.54 -15.22
C SER A 137 15.85 -10.02 -16.65
N THR A 138 15.13 -8.98 -17.08
CA THR A 138 15.42 -8.33 -18.37
C THR A 138 16.76 -7.59 -18.33
N PRO A 139 17.77 -7.95 -19.14
CA PRO A 139 18.90 -7.10 -19.43
C PRO A 139 18.56 -6.27 -20.68
N GLY A 140 18.17 -5.00 -20.50
CA GLY A 140 18.20 -4.01 -21.58
C GLY A 140 16.85 -3.56 -22.16
N THR A 141 16.55 -2.28 -21.91
CA THR A 141 15.95 -1.27 -22.81
C THR A 141 14.58 -1.43 -23.49
N ASN A 142 13.84 -2.55 -23.43
CA ASN A 142 12.55 -2.63 -24.13
C ASN A 142 11.33 -2.96 -23.23
N SER A 143 10.17 -2.43 -23.64
CA SER A 143 8.84 -2.56 -23.03
C SER A 143 8.31 -3.99 -23.04
N ALA A 144 8.90 -4.90 -22.28
CA ALA A 144 8.38 -6.25 -22.09
C ALA A 144 7.11 -6.22 -21.22
N THR A 145 6.04 -6.87 -21.68
CA THR A 145 4.78 -7.07 -20.94
C THR A 145 4.65 -8.53 -20.50
N PHE A 146 4.09 -8.76 -19.30
CA PHE A 146 3.61 -10.08 -18.89
C PHE A 146 2.09 -10.10 -18.98
N ASN A 147 1.56 -10.94 -19.86
CA ASN A 147 0.12 -11.06 -20.07
C ASN A 147 -0.35 -12.43 -19.59
N ILE A 148 -1.43 -12.46 -18.82
CA ILE A 148 -2.25 -13.66 -18.65
C ILE A 148 -3.45 -13.47 -19.56
N THR A 149 -3.49 -14.20 -20.66
CA THR A 149 -4.55 -14.08 -21.66
C THR A 149 -5.42 -15.32 -21.62
N ARG A 150 -6.73 -15.12 -21.44
CA ARG A 150 -7.73 -16.17 -21.59
C ARG A 150 -8.15 -16.23 -23.05
N ILE A 151 -7.96 -17.39 -23.68
CA ILE A 151 -8.17 -17.56 -25.13
C ILE A 151 -9.63 -17.93 -25.45
N ASP A 152 -10.38 -18.52 -24.51
CA ASP A 152 -11.77 -18.93 -24.70
C ASP A 152 -12.74 -18.34 -23.65
N GLY A 153 -13.98 -18.10 -24.07
CA GLY A 153 -15.02 -17.50 -23.24
C GLY A 153 -15.57 -18.39 -22.11
N SER A 154 -15.04 -19.60 -21.88
CA SER A 154 -15.53 -20.61 -20.92
C SER A 154 -15.07 -20.36 -19.49
N ALA A 155 -15.95 -20.58 -18.50
CA ALA A 155 -15.70 -20.38 -17.06
C ALA A 155 -14.65 -21.36 -16.48
N ASP A 156 -13.39 -21.12 -16.80
CA ASP A 156 -12.24 -21.83 -16.25
C ASP A 156 -11.73 -21.16 -14.97
N ASP A 157 -11.31 -21.98 -14.01
CA ASP A 157 -10.71 -21.54 -12.76
C ASP A 157 -9.17 -21.56 -12.89
N LEU A 158 -8.56 -20.36 -12.84
CA LEU A 158 -7.12 -20.19 -12.75
C LEU A 158 -6.72 -19.98 -11.28
N ASN A 159 -5.98 -20.92 -10.72
CA ASN A 159 -5.57 -20.93 -9.32
C ASN A 159 -4.04 -20.94 -9.18
N PHE A 160 -3.50 -19.99 -8.42
CA PHE A 160 -2.09 -19.98 -8.01
C PHE A 160 -2.01 -20.42 -6.55
N SER A 161 -1.68 -21.69 -6.33
CA SER A 161 -1.46 -22.26 -4.99
C SER A 161 0.01 -22.14 -4.53
N GLY A 162 0.94 -21.95 -5.47
CA GLY A 162 2.35 -21.62 -5.22
C GLY A 162 2.62 -20.12 -5.08
N GLU A 163 3.84 -19.75 -4.71
CA GLU A 163 4.27 -18.35 -4.61
C GLU A 163 4.48 -17.76 -6.02
N LEU A 164 3.63 -16.81 -6.45
CA LEU A 164 3.93 -15.95 -7.60
C LEU A 164 4.96 -14.91 -7.16
N ARG A 165 6.20 -15.05 -7.63
CA ARG A 165 7.29 -14.13 -7.29
C ARG A 165 7.64 -13.24 -8.46
N VAL A 166 7.23 -11.98 -8.37
CA VAL A 166 7.61 -10.92 -9.31
C VAL A 166 8.90 -10.26 -8.82
N PHE A 167 10.04 -10.62 -9.42
CA PHE A 167 11.30 -9.89 -9.19
C PHE A 167 11.37 -8.69 -10.13
N MET A 168 11.52 -7.48 -9.58
CA MET A 168 11.88 -6.31 -10.38
C MET A 168 13.34 -5.98 -10.09
N ASN A 169 14.19 -6.12 -11.09
CA ASN A 169 15.50 -5.50 -11.08
C ASN A 169 15.52 -4.44 -12.17
N ASN A 170 15.16 -3.19 -11.84
CA ASN A 170 15.18 -2.09 -12.78
C ASN A 170 16.28 -1.10 -12.39
N THR A 171 17.39 -1.13 -13.12
CA THR A 171 18.49 -0.16 -13.01
C THR A 171 18.36 1.00 -14.03
N GLY A 172 17.29 1.03 -14.83
CA GLY A 172 17.09 1.99 -15.94
C GLY A 172 15.93 2.99 -15.76
N THR A 173 16.17 4.20 -16.24
CA THR A 173 15.34 5.42 -16.11
C THR A 173 14.13 5.46 -17.08
N GLN A 174 13.19 4.50 -17.02
CA GLN A 174 11.97 4.60 -17.85
C GLN A 174 10.71 4.08 -17.16
N ALA A 175 9.60 4.77 -17.43
CA ALA A 175 8.25 4.43 -17.03
C ALA A 175 7.79 3.13 -17.72
N LEU A 176 7.84 2.03 -16.98
CA LEU A 176 7.25 0.76 -17.41
C LEU A 176 5.75 0.78 -17.11
N THR A 177 4.93 0.57 -18.13
CA THR A 177 3.51 0.20 -18.00
C THR A 177 3.45 -1.32 -17.90
N ARG A 178 3.76 -1.92 -16.75
CA ARG A 178 3.54 -3.37 -16.54
C ARG A 178 2.27 -3.58 -15.71
N GLN A 179 1.15 -3.68 -16.41
CA GLN A 179 -0.16 -4.04 -15.84
C GLN A 179 -0.29 -5.58 -15.79
N VAL A 180 -0.44 -6.15 -14.59
CA VAL A 180 -0.97 -7.51 -14.48
C VAL A 180 -2.48 -7.42 -14.70
N PHE A 181 -2.94 -7.67 -15.93
CA PHE A 181 -4.36 -7.81 -16.22
C PHE A 181 -4.83 -9.21 -15.78
N LEU A 182 -5.46 -9.28 -14.60
CA LEU A 182 -6.19 -10.48 -14.18
C LEU A 182 -7.63 -10.30 -14.69
N ALA A 183 -8.00 -11.03 -15.74
CA ALA A 183 -9.34 -10.94 -16.34
C ALA A 183 -10.43 -11.23 -15.29
N SER A 184 -11.53 -10.49 -15.38
CA SER A 184 -12.67 -10.58 -14.47
C SER A 184 -13.33 -11.95 -14.49
N GLY A 185 -13.48 -12.58 -13.33
CA GLY A 185 -14.46 -13.67 -13.13
C GLY A 185 -13.96 -14.99 -12.53
N ALA A 186 -12.66 -15.17 -12.25
CA ALA A 186 -12.12 -16.51 -11.94
C ALA A 186 -11.32 -16.65 -10.62
N TYR A 187 -11.49 -15.74 -9.64
CA TYR A 187 -10.69 -15.81 -8.40
C TYR A 187 -11.56 -15.83 -7.15
N THR A 188 -11.59 -16.98 -6.47
CA THR A 188 -12.30 -17.18 -5.19
C THR A 188 -11.35 -17.19 -3.98
N SER A 189 -10.05 -17.43 -4.14
CA SER A 189 -9.06 -17.38 -3.05
C SER A 189 -7.61 -17.28 -3.56
N GLY A 190 -6.79 -16.35 -3.05
CA GLY A 190 -5.36 -16.27 -3.34
C GLY A 190 -4.66 -15.11 -2.62
N THR A 191 -3.38 -15.27 -2.28
CA THR A 191 -2.52 -14.21 -1.70
C THR A 191 -1.51 -13.76 -2.74
N LEU A 192 -1.56 -12.50 -3.18
CA LEU A 192 -0.47 -11.92 -3.98
C LEU A 192 0.58 -11.33 -3.05
N VAL A 193 1.80 -11.87 -3.11
CA VAL A 193 2.99 -11.31 -2.45
C VAL A 193 3.74 -10.48 -3.47
N VAL A 194 3.69 -9.16 -3.31
CA VAL A 194 4.46 -8.24 -4.15
C VAL A 194 5.76 -7.90 -3.43
N GLY A 195 6.90 -8.23 -4.03
CA GLY A 195 8.24 -7.92 -3.49
C GLY A 195 8.57 -6.42 -3.45
N THR A 196 9.85 -6.05 -3.37
CA THR A 196 10.28 -4.64 -3.27
C THR A 196 9.90 -3.84 -4.52
N GLN A 197 8.92 -2.95 -4.44
CA GLN A 197 8.40 -2.20 -5.60
C GLN A 197 9.16 -0.89 -5.84
N THR A 198 9.51 -0.64 -7.12
CA THR A 198 9.78 0.69 -7.67
C THR A 198 8.56 1.12 -8.50
N LEU A 199 7.84 2.14 -8.02
CA LEU A 199 6.58 2.73 -8.50
C LEU A 199 6.19 2.45 -9.98
N GLN A 200 5.09 1.70 -10.22
CA GLN A 200 4.39 1.62 -11.52
C GLN A 200 2.87 1.53 -11.32
N GLN A 201 2.08 2.12 -12.23
CA GLN A 201 0.61 2.08 -12.21
C GLN A 201 0.08 0.65 -12.43
N GLY A 202 -0.91 0.23 -11.65
CA GLY A 202 -1.56 -1.08 -11.82
C GLY A 202 -2.93 -1.14 -11.15
N THR A 203 -3.88 -1.83 -11.78
CA THR A 203 -5.16 -2.19 -11.17
C THR A 203 -5.00 -3.56 -10.52
N LEU A 204 -5.32 -3.70 -9.23
CA LEU A 204 -5.18 -4.97 -8.53
C LEU A 204 -6.54 -5.52 -8.08
N LEU A 205 -6.90 -6.68 -8.63
CA LEU A 205 -8.22 -7.31 -8.52
C LEU A 205 -8.22 -8.47 -7.50
N ILE A 206 -7.73 -8.27 -6.26
CA ILE A 206 -7.53 -9.40 -5.32
C ILE A 206 -8.07 -9.10 -3.92
N GLY A 207 -8.60 -10.15 -3.25
CA GLY A 207 -9.18 -10.10 -1.90
C GLY A 207 -8.20 -9.77 -0.77
N THR A 208 -7.02 -10.40 -0.71
CA THR A 208 -5.91 -10.01 0.21
C THR A 208 -4.64 -9.75 -0.58
N THR A 209 -4.04 -8.58 -0.40
CA THR A 209 -2.77 -8.19 -1.03
C THR A 209 -1.71 -7.95 0.03
N ARG A 210 -0.52 -8.54 -0.13
CA ARG A 210 0.62 -8.32 0.77
C ARG A 210 1.74 -7.61 0.02
N PHE A 211 2.19 -6.48 0.57
CA PHE A 211 3.31 -5.72 0.05
C PHE A 211 4.55 -5.93 0.93
N GLY A 212 5.68 -6.23 0.29
CA GLY A 212 7.01 -6.08 0.90
C GLY A 212 7.41 -4.61 1.05
N ALA A 213 8.71 -4.31 1.02
CA ALA A 213 9.17 -2.92 1.12
C ALA A 213 8.72 -2.09 -0.09
N ILE A 214 8.26 -0.86 0.15
CA ILE A 214 7.82 0.06 -0.91
C ILE A 214 8.74 1.29 -0.91
N SER A 215 9.32 1.61 -2.07
CA SER A 215 10.04 2.86 -2.28
C SER A 215 9.16 3.85 -3.06
N LEU A 216 8.93 5.05 -2.49
CA LEU A 216 8.27 6.17 -3.18
C LEU A 216 9.25 6.96 -4.08
N ALA A 217 10.52 6.54 -4.15
CA ALA A 217 11.48 6.97 -5.16
C ALA A 217 11.43 6.03 -6.38
N GLN A 218 11.40 6.59 -7.59
CA GLN A 218 11.93 5.92 -8.78
C GLN A 218 13.39 6.31 -8.96
N THR A 219 14.26 5.35 -9.31
CA THR A 219 15.65 5.64 -9.72
C THR A 219 15.63 6.55 -10.96
N GLY A 220 16.08 7.80 -10.82
CA GLY A 220 16.16 8.78 -11.91
C GLY A 220 14.98 9.76 -12.06
N ALA A 221 14.01 9.77 -11.14
CA ALA A 221 12.94 10.78 -11.15
C ALA A 221 13.40 12.14 -10.61
N LEU A 222 12.94 13.24 -11.23
CA LEU A 222 13.19 14.62 -10.80
C LEU A 222 12.22 15.12 -9.70
N GLN A 223 11.16 14.35 -9.39
CA GLN A 223 10.11 14.71 -8.42
C GLN A 223 9.54 13.46 -7.74
N ASN A 224 8.95 13.63 -6.54
CA ASN A 224 8.35 12.56 -5.75
C ASN A 224 7.11 11.95 -6.39
N GLY A 225 6.92 10.64 -6.18
CA GLY A 225 5.65 9.98 -6.42
C GLY A 225 4.64 10.22 -5.28
N THR A 226 3.35 10.30 -5.63
CA THR A 226 2.25 10.02 -4.69
C THR A 226 1.88 8.55 -4.84
N LEU A 227 1.91 7.78 -3.76
CA LEU A 227 1.32 6.44 -3.74
C LEU A 227 -0.14 6.57 -3.32
N PHE A 228 -1.03 6.27 -4.24
CA PHE A 228 -2.46 6.21 -4.00
C PHE A 228 -2.89 4.76 -4.05
N ILE A 229 -3.53 4.32 -2.98
CA ILE A 229 -4.04 2.97 -2.84
C ILE A 229 -5.51 3.10 -2.43
N ALA A 230 -6.42 3.04 -3.39
CA ALA A 230 -7.84 3.26 -3.14
C ALA A 230 -8.68 2.06 -3.55
N GLY A 231 -9.88 1.91 -2.97
CA GLY A 231 -10.94 1.09 -3.57
C GLY A 231 -11.45 1.67 -4.90
N GLN A 232 -12.42 1.02 -5.55
CA GLN A 232 -12.88 1.36 -6.91
C GLN A 232 -13.40 2.81 -7.06
N GLY A 233 -12.87 3.55 -8.04
CA GLY A 233 -13.38 4.84 -8.50
C GLY A 233 -12.93 5.09 -9.93
N THR A 234 -13.84 5.55 -10.78
CA THR A 234 -13.56 5.87 -12.19
C THR A 234 -12.44 6.90 -12.31
N ASN A 235 -11.41 6.58 -13.10
CA ASN A 235 -10.28 7.48 -13.38
C ASN A 235 -10.80 8.85 -13.86
N SER A 236 -10.45 9.93 -13.17
CA SER A 236 -10.56 11.28 -13.72
C SER A 236 -9.36 11.52 -14.64
N THR A 237 -9.65 11.78 -15.91
CA THR A 237 -8.73 12.03 -17.03
C THR A 237 -8.11 13.44 -16.97
N GLY A 238 -7.52 13.84 -15.84
CA GLY A 238 -6.95 15.18 -15.64
C GLY A 238 -5.49 15.17 -15.21
N THR A 239 -4.61 15.62 -16.12
CA THR A 239 -3.22 16.11 -15.94
C THR A 239 -2.34 15.47 -14.86
N GLN A 240 -1.41 14.63 -15.32
CA GLN A 240 -0.44 13.85 -14.55
C GLN A 240 0.54 14.70 -13.72
N SER A 241 0.35 14.73 -12.40
CA SER A 241 1.48 14.62 -11.46
C SER A 241 1.75 13.13 -11.23
N VAL A 242 3.00 12.74 -10.93
CA VAL A 242 3.45 11.35 -10.73
C VAL A 242 2.68 10.70 -9.56
N ALA A 243 1.45 10.28 -9.79
CA ALA A 243 0.58 9.60 -8.84
C ALA A 243 0.44 8.15 -9.31
N VAL A 244 1.01 7.21 -8.55
CA VAL A 244 0.78 5.79 -8.76
C VAL A 244 -0.53 5.44 -8.10
N HIS A 245 -1.55 5.17 -8.91
CA HIS A 245 -2.85 4.69 -8.45
C HIS A 245 -2.85 3.14 -8.45
N TYR A 246 -2.99 2.54 -7.27
CA TYR A 246 -3.50 1.19 -7.10
C TYR A 246 -4.99 1.29 -6.76
N THR A 247 -5.83 0.71 -7.63
CA THR A 247 -7.27 0.67 -7.43
C THR A 247 -7.69 -0.77 -7.11
N PHE A 248 -8.19 -1.01 -5.90
CA PHE A 248 -8.79 -2.28 -5.47
C PHE A 248 -10.26 -2.32 -5.85
N VAL A 249 -10.69 -3.42 -6.45
CA VAL A 249 -12.05 -3.49 -7.04
C VAL A 249 -13.12 -3.93 -6.05
N HIS A 250 -12.76 -4.41 -4.85
CA HIS A 250 -13.73 -4.76 -3.80
C HIS A 250 -13.14 -4.49 -2.40
N GLY A 251 -14.00 -4.40 -1.37
CA GLY A 251 -13.57 -4.36 0.03
C GLY A 251 -12.73 -5.60 0.34
N GLY A 252 -11.45 -5.40 0.58
CA GLY A 252 -10.46 -6.45 0.82
C GLY A 252 -9.44 -6.01 1.86
N THR A 253 -8.45 -6.86 2.12
CA THR A 253 -7.38 -6.59 3.08
C THR A 253 -6.07 -6.28 2.35
N VAL A 254 -5.44 -5.16 2.71
CA VAL A 254 -4.16 -4.71 2.20
C VAL A 254 -3.18 -4.78 3.34
N ILE A 255 -2.13 -5.58 3.21
CA ILE A 255 -1.14 -5.81 4.26
C ILE A 255 0.19 -5.22 3.79
N PHE A 256 0.78 -4.35 4.60
CA PHE A 256 2.12 -3.80 4.41
C PHE A 256 3.08 -4.54 5.34
N ASP A 257 3.74 -5.58 4.83
CA ASP A 257 4.75 -6.37 5.55
C ASP A 257 6.15 -5.75 5.48
N GLY A 258 6.40 -4.87 4.51
CA GLY A 258 7.63 -4.07 4.45
C GLY A 258 7.39 -2.58 4.66
N ALA A 259 8.47 -1.89 5.02
CA ALA A 259 8.48 -0.45 5.25
C ALA A 259 8.14 0.32 3.97
N ILE A 260 7.34 1.39 4.10
CA ILE A 260 7.19 2.41 3.05
C ILE A 260 8.24 3.49 3.31
N SER A 261 9.06 3.82 2.32
CA SER A 261 10.10 4.85 2.44
C SER A 261 10.06 5.82 1.26
N ASN A 262 10.62 7.03 1.42
CA ASN A 262 10.80 7.92 0.27
C ASN A 262 11.93 7.46 -0.68
N GLY A 263 12.64 6.36 -0.40
CA GLY A 263 13.96 6.12 -0.98
C GLY A 263 14.91 7.31 -0.70
N GLY A 264 15.53 7.86 -1.74
CA GLY A 264 16.48 8.99 -1.64
C GLY A 264 15.86 10.40 -1.66
N PHE A 265 14.53 10.55 -1.69
CA PHE A 265 13.87 11.86 -1.84
C PHE A 265 13.11 12.30 -0.56
N SER A 266 12.59 13.52 -0.53
CA SER A 266 11.82 14.08 0.60
C SER A 266 10.42 14.50 0.14
N GLY A 267 9.35 14.08 0.85
CA GLY A 267 7.98 14.56 0.60
C GLY A 267 7.06 13.60 -0.18
N GLY A 268 7.36 12.29 -0.21
CA GLY A 268 6.47 11.29 -0.79
C GLY A 268 5.14 11.20 -0.03
N ARG A 269 4.01 11.25 -0.74
CA ARG A 269 2.66 11.25 -0.15
C ARG A 269 2.01 9.89 -0.27
N LEU A 270 1.27 9.48 0.76
CA LEU A 270 0.45 8.27 0.76
C LEU A 270 -1.03 8.65 0.79
N THR A 271 -1.88 8.00 0.01
CA THR A 271 -3.34 8.12 0.12
C THR A 271 -3.96 6.73 0.15
N LEU A 272 -4.82 6.47 1.13
CA LEU A 272 -5.37 5.14 1.40
C LEU A 272 -6.89 5.17 1.41
N GLY A 273 -7.53 4.18 0.79
CA GLY A 273 -8.98 3.98 0.78
C GLY A 273 -9.70 4.78 -0.32
N ASN A 274 -11.00 4.51 -0.50
CA ASN A 274 -11.85 5.24 -1.43
C ASN A 274 -13.19 5.63 -0.80
N ASN A 275 -13.57 6.88 -1.02
CA ASN A 275 -14.82 7.49 -0.57
C ASN A 275 -16.07 7.00 -1.30
N ASN A 276 -15.93 6.56 -2.55
CA ASN A 276 -17.02 6.11 -3.40
C ASN A 276 -17.32 4.62 -3.24
N SER A 277 -16.48 3.87 -2.52
CA SER A 277 -16.70 2.44 -2.32
C SER A 277 -17.81 2.18 -1.30
N THR A 278 -18.71 1.25 -1.60
CA THR A 278 -19.76 0.81 -0.68
C THR A 278 -19.18 0.00 0.48
N ILE A 279 -18.10 -0.75 0.25
CA ILE A 279 -17.44 -1.62 1.25
C ILE A 279 -16.11 -0.97 1.70
N ALA A 280 -15.84 -0.96 3.01
CA ALA A 280 -14.59 -0.43 3.53
C ALA A 280 -13.44 -1.43 3.31
N THR A 281 -12.32 -0.97 2.74
CA THR A 281 -11.06 -1.72 2.67
C THR A 281 -10.38 -1.75 4.03
N THR A 282 -9.74 -2.85 4.39
CA THR A 282 -8.90 -2.97 5.59
C THR A 282 -7.43 -2.83 5.19
N PHE A 283 -6.70 -1.92 5.85
CA PHE A 283 -5.26 -1.70 5.68
C PHE A 283 -4.55 -2.15 6.95
N VAL A 284 -3.57 -3.04 6.84
CA VAL A 284 -2.81 -3.63 7.95
C VAL A 284 -1.34 -3.23 7.81
N PHE A 285 -0.77 -2.59 8.82
CA PHE A 285 0.62 -2.12 8.81
C PHE A 285 1.49 -2.94 9.75
N ASN A 286 2.29 -3.86 9.19
CA ASN A 286 3.18 -4.74 9.96
C ASN A 286 4.63 -4.21 10.06
N ALA A 287 4.96 -3.13 9.34
CA ALA A 287 6.31 -2.57 9.30
C ALA A 287 6.35 -1.04 9.45
N ASN A 288 7.36 -0.58 10.19
CA ASN A 288 7.66 0.84 10.38
C ASN A 288 8.00 1.50 9.04
N SER A 289 7.39 2.65 8.75
CA SER A 289 7.61 3.42 7.52
C SER A 289 8.40 4.70 7.81
N SER A 290 9.18 5.17 6.83
CA SER A 290 10.10 6.31 6.98
C SER A 290 9.89 7.42 5.94
N TYR A 291 8.82 7.35 5.14
CA TYR A 291 8.48 8.43 4.22
C TYR A 291 8.09 9.71 4.98
N THR A 292 8.30 10.87 4.37
CA THR A 292 8.21 12.17 5.07
C THR A 292 7.06 13.05 4.60
N GLY A 293 6.38 12.71 3.50
CA GLY A 293 5.20 13.43 3.06
C GLY A 293 3.92 12.94 3.73
N ASN A 294 2.83 13.64 3.47
CA ASN A 294 1.57 13.44 4.18
C ASN A 294 0.87 12.14 3.78
N THR A 295 0.12 11.61 4.75
CA THR A 295 -0.76 10.45 4.59
C THR A 295 -2.21 10.91 4.60
N THR A 296 -2.96 10.62 3.55
CA THR A 296 -4.39 10.89 3.47
C THR A 296 -5.17 9.59 3.69
N LEU A 297 -6.03 9.56 4.70
CA LEU A 297 -6.91 8.44 5.00
C LEU A 297 -8.33 8.72 4.50
N ASN A 298 -8.83 7.87 3.62
CA ASN A 298 -10.23 7.86 3.20
C ASN A 298 -11.02 6.81 4.00
N LYS A 299 -12.23 6.49 3.55
CA LYS A 299 -13.02 5.38 4.09
C LYS A 299 -12.21 4.07 4.13
N GLY A 300 -12.12 3.46 5.30
CA GLY A 300 -11.34 2.23 5.51
C GLY A 300 -11.19 1.84 6.99
N ASN A 301 -10.84 0.58 7.22
CA ASN A 301 -10.33 0.11 8.50
C ASN A 301 -8.80 0.15 8.46
N TYR A 302 -8.16 0.67 9.50
CA TYR A 302 -6.71 0.82 9.60
C TYR A 302 -6.24 0.07 10.84
N VAL A 303 -5.57 -1.05 10.62
CA VAL A 303 -5.01 -1.93 11.65
C VAL A 303 -3.51 -1.65 11.74
N ILE A 304 -3.07 -1.18 12.90
CA ILE A 304 -1.74 -0.63 13.11
C ILE A 304 -0.95 -1.58 14.00
N ASN A 305 0.01 -2.28 13.41
CA ASN A 305 0.86 -3.26 14.09
C ASN A 305 2.31 -2.75 14.24
N THR A 306 2.48 -1.43 14.21
CA THR A 306 3.78 -0.76 14.22
C THR A 306 3.62 0.69 14.68
N ASP A 307 4.71 1.36 15.09
CA ASP A 307 4.63 2.69 15.71
C ASP A 307 4.76 3.83 14.69
N THR A 308 5.30 3.55 13.50
CA THR A 308 5.42 4.53 12.41
C THR A 308 4.75 4.06 11.11
N PRO A 309 3.48 3.62 11.13
CA PRO A 309 2.80 3.12 9.93
C PRO A 309 2.67 4.20 8.84
N PHE A 310 2.63 5.47 9.25
CA PHE A 310 2.35 6.61 8.38
C PHE A 310 3.58 7.50 8.13
N GLY A 311 4.79 6.96 8.32
CA GLY A 311 6.01 7.75 8.16
C GLY A 311 6.09 8.90 9.17
N THR A 312 6.79 9.98 8.81
CA THR A 312 6.96 11.17 9.68
C THR A 312 6.11 12.36 9.24
N GLY A 313 5.34 12.21 8.15
CA GLY A 313 4.49 13.28 7.63
C GLY A 313 3.23 13.50 8.47
N GLN A 314 2.37 14.40 7.99
CA GLN A 314 1.09 14.65 8.62
C GLN A 314 0.01 13.65 8.17
N LEU A 315 -0.88 13.28 9.09
CA LEU A 315 -2.07 12.49 8.81
C LEU A 315 -3.30 13.38 8.57
N ASN A 316 -3.91 13.23 7.41
CA ASN A 316 -5.11 13.97 6.98
C ASN A 316 -6.23 12.99 6.63
N GLN A 317 -7.50 13.41 6.66
CA GLN A 317 -8.62 12.55 6.28
C GLN A 317 -9.44 13.17 5.16
N SER A 318 -9.70 12.43 4.10
CA SER A 318 -10.47 12.93 2.96
C SER A 318 -11.79 12.19 2.76
N ALA A 319 -12.31 11.48 3.77
CA ALA A 319 -13.62 10.82 3.72
C ALA A 319 -14.79 11.80 3.41
N PRO A 320 -15.95 11.32 2.91
CA PRO A 320 -17.13 12.19 2.76
C PRO A 320 -17.57 12.77 4.11
N ALA A 321 -18.18 13.96 4.08
CA ALA A 321 -18.59 14.67 5.29
C ALA A 321 -19.54 13.83 6.18
N ASN A 322 -19.29 13.83 7.49
CA ASN A 322 -20.11 13.19 8.53
C ASN A 322 -20.16 11.64 8.51
N PHE A 323 -19.20 10.98 7.86
CA PHE A 323 -19.13 9.51 7.89
C PHE A 323 -18.23 8.99 9.02
N TYR A 324 -18.66 7.92 9.69
CA TYR A 324 -17.94 7.22 10.77
C TYR A 324 -17.21 5.96 10.29
N VAL A 325 -16.61 6.05 9.11
CA VAL A 325 -16.10 4.88 8.37
C VAL A 325 -14.58 4.81 8.30
N LEU A 326 -13.89 5.76 8.91
CA LEU A 326 -12.45 5.69 9.17
C LEU A 326 -12.28 5.13 10.59
N ARG A 327 -11.86 3.86 10.67
CA ARG A 327 -11.73 3.11 11.91
C ARG A 327 -10.27 2.75 12.16
N MET A 328 -9.73 3.10 13.32
CA MET A 328 -8.35 2.79 13.72
C MET A 328 -8.33 1.74 14.82
N ARG A 329 -7.47 0.74 14.66
CA ARG A 329 -7.22 -0.36 15.59
C ARG A 329 -5.73 -0.59 15.74
N THR A 330 -5.31 -1.06 16.90
CA THR A 330 -3.93 -1.49 17.17
C THR A 330 -3.90 -2.96 17.54
N ASP A 331 -2.73 -3.60 17.42
CA ASP A 331 -2.48 -4.98 17.86
C ASP A 331 -1.95 -5.09 19.29
N ASN A 332 -1.62 -3.97 19.94
CA ASN A 332 -1.16 -3.96 21.31
C ASN A 332 -1.44 -2.62 22.01
N ASP A 333 -1.35 -2.63 23.34
CA ASP A 333 -1.67 -1.48 24.20
C ASP A 333 -0.58 -0.39 24.24
N SER A 334 0.61 -0.67 23.70
CA SER A 334 1.76 0.24 23.74
C SER A 334 1.94 1.08 22.48
N ARG A 335 1.08 0.91 21.47
CA ARG A 335 1.24 1.61 20.18
C ARG A 335 1.22 3.11 20.33
N ALA A 336 2.26 3.74 19.79
CA ALA A 336 2.48 5.18 19.85
C ALA A 336 2.69 5.74 18.44
N ILE A 337 1.78 6.61 18.00
CA ILE A 337 1.78 7.22 16.67
C ILE A 337 2.25 8.67 16.78
N ASN A 338 3.36 8.98 16.12
CA ASN A 338 4.03 10.28 16.25
C ASN A 338 3.56 11.32 15.21
N ASN A 339 2.71 10.93 14.26
CA ASN A 339 2.21 11.84 13.23
C ASN A 339 1.33 12.95 13.81
N ASN A 340 1.55 14.19 13.35
CA ASN A 340 0.56 15.25 13.54
C ASN A 340 -0.71 14.91 12.76
N VAL A 341 -1.88 15.29 13.28
CA VAL A 341 -3.17 14.96 12.69
C VAL A 341 -4.00 16.19 12.42
N GLN A 342 -4.42 16.36 11.17
CA GLN A 342 -5.45 17.33 10.79
C GLN A 342 -6.82 16.66 10.81
N ILE A 343 -7.71 17.06 11.71
CA ILE A 343 -9.08 16.54 11.81
C ILE A 343 -9.96 17.21 10.74
N GLN A 344 -10.12 16.50 9.62
CA GLN A 344 -10.98 16.86 8.49
C GLN A 344 -12.30 16.08 8.49
N GLN A 345 -12.29 14.88 9.07
CA GLN A 345 -13.43 13.97 9.16
C GLN A 345 -13.51 13.28 10.53
N ASN A 346 -14.57 12.51 10.77
CA ASN A 346 -14.73 11.77 12.03
C ASN A 346 -13.67 10.67 12.14
N PHE A 347 -13.08 10.53 13.32
CA PHE A 347 -12.22 9.39 13.67
C PHE A 347 -12.97 8.44 14.58
N VAL A 348 -12.87 7.15 14.30
CA VAL A 348 -13.36 6.11 15.19
C VAL A 348 -12.17 5.27 15.65
N PHE A 349 -11.98 5.19 16.95
CA PHE A 349 -11.05 4.27 17.60
C PHE A 349 -11.85 3.09 18.14
N ASP A 350 -11.49 1.88 17.73
CA ASP A 350 -12.12 0.64 18.20
C ASP A 350 -11.12 -0.52 18.18
N GLY A 351 -11.60 -1.74 18.46
CA GLY A 351 -10.76 -2.90 18.71
C GLY A 351 -10.45 -3.09 20.19
N ASP A 352 -9.46 -3.95 20.49
CA ASP A 352 -9.26 -4.50 21.84
C ASP A 352 -8.03 -3.91 22.56
N HIS A 353 -7.41 -2.88 22.00
CA HIS A 353 -6.14 -2.35 22.47
C HIS A 353 -6.12 -0.83 22.58
N SER A 354 -5.29 -0.34 23.50
CA SER A 354 -5.03 1.09 23.66
C SER A 354 -4.22 1.66 22.50
N ILE A 355 -4.32 2.97 22.28
CA ILE A 355 -3.55 3.70 21.27
C ILE A 355 -3.15 5.06 21.80
N THR A 356 -1.91 5.46 21.54
CA THR A 356 -1.38 6.78 21.91
C THR A 356 -0.98 7.57 20.67
N PHE A 357 -1.37 8.84 20.60
CA PHE A 357 -0.90 9.80 19.61
C PHE A 357 -0.01 10.84 20.27
N ASN A 358 1.25 10.93 19.84
CA ASN A 358 2.20 11.93 20.34
C ASN A 358 2.21 13.21 19.51
N GLY A 359 1.82 13.12 18.23
CA GLY A 359 1.69 14.30 17.38
C GLY A 359 0.55 15.21 17.80
N HIS A 360 0.59 16.45 17.31
CA HIS A 360 -0.39 17.49 17.56
C HIS A 360 -1.65 17.28 16.73
N TRP A 361 -2.80 17.65 17.28
CA TRP A 361 -4.10 17.52 16.62
C TRP A 361 -4.69 18.90 16.35
N TYR A 362 -5.21 19.11 15.15
CA TYR A 362 -5.91 20.35 14.84
C TYR A 362 -7.09 20.15 13.92
N GLN A 363 -8.17 20.83 14.22
CA GLN A 363 -9.42 20.61 13.54
C GLN A 363 -9.62 21.61 12.41
N SER A 364 -9.63 21.14 11.16
CA SER A 364 -10.00 22.00 10.03
C SER A 364 -11.47 21.92 9.65
N ASN A 365 -12.25 21.02 10.26
CA ASN A 365 -13.69 20.86 10.06
C ASN A 365 -14.39 20.37 11.34
N ASN A 366 -15.68 20.68 11.49
CA ASN A 366 -16.47 20.28 12.66
C ASN A 366 -16.72 18.75 12.71
N ARG A 367 -16.02 18.00 13.56
CA ARG A 367 -15.92 16.53 13.47
C ARG A 367 -15.72 15.87 14.82
N ASP A 368 -16.03 14.59 14.84
CA ASP A 368 -16.16 13.79 16.06
C ASP A 368 -14.95 12.86 16.20
N LEU A 369 -14.39 12.82 17.42
CA LEU A 369 -13.43 11.84 17.86
C LEU A 369 -14.18 10.80 18.69
N VAL A 370 -14.47 9.65 18.10
CA VAL A 370 -15.26 8.59 18.71
C VAL A 370 -14.34 7.52 19.25
N ASN A 371 -14.39 7.28 20.55
CA ASN A 371 -13.65 6.22 21.21
C ASN A 371 -14.61 5.12 21.68
N ASN A 372 -14.55 3.97 21.01
CA ASN A 372 -15.34 2.78 21.33
C ASN A 372 -14.46 1.64 21.85
N LEU A 373 -13.25 1.93 22.34
CA LEU A 373 -12.41 0.92 22.98
C LEU A 373 -13.09 0.36 24.24
N PRO A 374 -12.88 -0.92 24.57
CA PRO A 374 -13.48 -1.56 25.73
C PRO A 374 -12.92 -1.03 27.05
N GLU A 375 -13.54 -1.43 28.16
CA GLU A 375 -13.08 -1.08 29.50
C GLU A 375 -11.61 -1.49 29.73
N GLY A 376 -10.88 -0.65 30.46
CA GLY A 376 -9.44 -0.83 30.69
C GLY A 376 -8.55 -0.40 29.52
N LYS A 377 -9.11 -0.07 28.36
CA LYS A 377 -8.37 0.44 27.19
C LYS A 377 -8.55 1.94 27.03
N THR A 378 -7.55 2.61 26.47
CA THR A 378 -7.51 4.08 26.41
C THR A 378 -7.02 4.59 25.06
N VAL A 379 -7.69 5.63 24.54
CA VAL A 379 -7.12 6.50 23.50
C VAL A 379 -6.43 7.68 24.20
N THR A 380 -5.14 7.85 23.95
CA THR A 380 -4.34 8.92 24.56
C THR A 380 -3.85 9.91 23.52
N PHE A 381 -4.04 11.21 23.77
CA PHE A 381 -3.54 12.32 22.96
C PHE A 381 -2.50 13.11 23.78
N ASN A 382 -1.22 12.92 23.47
CA ASN A 382 -0.11 13.58 24.16
C ASN A 382 0.26 14.94 23.54
N GLY A 383 0.06 15.11 22.23
CA GLY A 383 0.22 16.42 21.59
C GLY A 383 -0.92 17.37 21.94
N PHE A 384 -0.67 18.68 21.80
CA PHE A 384 -1.73 19.67 21.96
C PHE A 384 -2.87 19.45 20.95
N MET A 385 -4.05 19.97 21.29
CA MET A 385 -5.21 20.00 20.41
C MET A 385 -5.65 21.45 20.14
N THR A 386 -6.14 21.75 18.93
CA THR A 386 -6.78 23.05 18.64
C THR A 386 -7.97 22.89 17.71
N ALA A 387 -9.02 23.68 17.92
CA ALA A 387 -10.06 23.86 16.91
C ALA A 387 -9.67 25.04 16.00
N SER A 388 -9.10 24.76 14.82
CA SER A 388 -8.70 25.84 13.90
C SER A 388 -9.92 26.63 13.49
N LEU A 389 -9.84 27.96 13.53
CA LEU A 389 -10.78 28.87 12.89
C LEU A 389 -10.39 28.97 11.41
N GLY A 390 -11.00 28.18 10.54
CA GLY A 390 -10.60 28.14 9.13
C GLY A 390 -10.59 29.53 8.49
N THR A 391 -9.89 29.66 7.35
CA THR A 391 -10.06 30.79 6.44
C THR A 391 -11.43 30.78 5.73
N ASP A 392 -12.27 29.78 6.00
CA ASP A 392 -13.53 29.49 5.34
C ASP A 392 -14.70 30.38 5.78
N GLY A 393 -14.45 31.40 6.60
CA GLY A 393 -15.49 32.31 7.07
C GLY A 393 -16.54 31.65 7.96
N ALA A 394 -16.24 30.45 8.49
CA ALA A 394 -17.15 29.74 9.37
C ALA A 394 -17.48 30.60 10.61
N ALA A 395 -18.75 30.61 10.99
CA ALA A 395 -19.21 31.39 12.13
C ALA A 395 -18.44 31.06 13.40
N VAL A 396 -18.47 32.02 14.30
CA VAL A 396 -17.68 32.11 15.52
C VAL A 396 -17.90 30.95 16.51
N ASP A 397 -19.08 30.31 16.47
CA ASP A 397 -19.45 29.10 17.23
C ASP A 397 -19.32 27.80 16.42
N ALA A 398 -18.80 27.86 15.19
CA ALA A 398 -18.94 26.79 14.22
C ALA A 398 -17.94 25.66 14.38
N ARG A 399 -16.94 25.73 15.28
CA ARG A 399 -15.95 24.66 15.43
C ARG A 399 -15.80 24.21 16.89
N ARG A 400 -16.00 22.91 17.10
CA ARG A 400 -16.09 22.26 18.41
C ARG A 400 -15.25 20.99 18.36
N LEU A 401 -14.36 20.83 19.34
CA LEU A 401 -13.70 19.56 19.59
C LEU A 401 -14.72 18.65 20.28
N LEU A 402 -15.18 17.65 19.55
CA LEU A 402 -16.20 16.72 20.03
C LEU A 402 -15.57 15.36 20.35
N PHE A 403 -15.79 14.91 21.59
CA PHE A 403 -15.46 13.58 22.05
C PHE A 403 -16.73 12.76 22.23
N ASP A 404 -16.74 11.55 21.68
CA ASP A 404 -17.88 10.64 21.71
C ASP A 404 -17.43 9.19 21.98
N GLY A 405 -18.41 8.30 22.08
CA GLY A 405 -18.23 6.87 22.30
C GLY A 405 -18.27 6.45 23.77
N SER A 406 -18.07 5.16 24.00
CA SER A 406 -18.17 4.50 25.31
C SER A 406 -16.83 4.35 26.04
N GLY A 407 -15.72 4.54 25.35
CA GLY A 407 -14.37 4.28 25.87
C GLY A 407 -13.80 5.40 26.76
N LYS A 408 -12.59 5.16 27.27
CA LYS A 408 -11.80 6.14 28.03
C LYS A 408 -10.85 6.89 27.11
N THR A 409 -10.98 8.21 27.05
CA THR A 409 -10.09 9.10 26.31
C THR A 409 -9.30 9.97 27.28
N VAL A 410 -7.98 10.09 27.06
CA VAL A 410 -7.10 10.95 27.85
C VAL A 410 -6.41 11.94 26.92
N VAL A 411 -6.50 13.23 27.25
CA VAL A 411 -5.80 14.30 26.55
C VAL A 411 -4.75 14.88 27.49
N ASN A 412 -3.51 14.46 27.32
CA ASN A 412 -2.37 14.96 28.10
C ASN A 412 -1.81 16.26 27.53
N GLY A 413 -2.04 16.57 26.26
CA GLY A 413 -1.67 17.86 25.70
C GLY A 413 -2.65 18.98 26.08
N PRO A 414 -2.21 20.25 26.07
CA PRO A 414 -3.10 21.40 26.23
C PRO A 414 -4.06 21.55 25.06
N ILE A 415 -5.22 22.17 25.31
CA ILE A 415 -6.20 22.54 24.28
C ILE A 415 -6.17 24.06 24.08
N TYR A 416 -5.86 24.49 22.86
CA TYR A 416 -5.69 25.91 22.53
C TYR A 416 -6.86 26.49 21.75
N ASN A 417 -6.99 27.81 21.88
CA ASN A 417 -7.94 28.63 21.16
C ASN A 417 -7.32 29.29 19.91
N HIS A 418 -6.79 28.52 18.95
CA HIS A 418 -5.97 29.12 17.87
C HIS A 418 -6.23 28.60 16.44
N ARG A 419 -5.99 29.51 15.48
CA ARG A 419 -6.26 29.41 14.03
C ARG A 419 -5.32 28.47 13.26
N ALA A 420 -4.08 28.36 13.69
CA ALA A 420 -3.05 27.55 13.03
C ALA A 420 -2.31 26.67 14.05
N PRO A 421 -2.01 25.41 13.73
CA PRO A 421 -1.11 24.59 14.54
C PRO A 421 0.26 25.26 14.59
N TRP A 422 0.94 25.18 15.73
CA TRP A 422 2.37 25.48 15.78
C TRP A 422 3.12 24.43 14.98
N PHE A 423 3.42 24.74 13.72
CA PHE A 423 4.38 23.99 12.94
C PHE A 423 5.77 24.59 13.18
N ALA A 424 6.79 23.72 13.25
CA ALA A 424 8.17 24.17 13.24
C ALA A 424 8.41 25.03 11.99
N GLY A 425 8.76 26.31 12.19
CA GLY A 425 8.96 27.29 11.11
C GLY A 425 7.79 28.26 10.86
N ALA A 426 6.71 28.21 11.63
CA ALA A 426 5.69 29.27 11.60
C ALA A 426 6.32 30.62 12.02
N SER A 427 5.98 31.73 11.35
CA SER A 427 6.51 33.05 11.68
C SER A 427 5.74 33.74 12.80
N THR A 428 6.44 34.58 13.56
CA THR A 428 6.24 35.02 14.96
C THR A 428 4.92 35.69 15.36
N THR A 429 3.89 35.73 14.51
CA THR A 429 2.59 36.38 14.80
C THR A 429 1.41 35.41 14.92
N GLU A 430 1.55 34.16 14.46
CA GLU A 430 0.52 33.10 14.62
C GLU A 430 0.67 32.32 15.94
N PHE A 431 1.49 32.81 16.87
CA PHE A 431 1.81 32.13 18.13
C PHE A 431 0.98 32.58 19.31
N LEU A 432 0.27 33.70 19.17
CA LEU A 432 -0.46 34.28 20.26
C LEU A 432 -1.89 33.75 20.22
N ASP A 433 -2.41 33.43 21.40
CA ASP A 433 -3.84 33.31 21.69
C ASP A 433 -4.49 34.68 21.45
N VAL A 434 -4.50 35.13 20.20
CA VAL A 434 -5.07 36.40 19.79
C VAL A 434 -6.56 36.16 19.78
N ALA A 435 -7.20 36.57 20.87
CA ALA A 435 -8.61 36.88 20.85
C ALA A 435 -8.86 37.74 19.59
N VAL A 436 -9.58 37.20 18.61
CA VAL A 436 -9.88 37.91 17.37
C VAL A 436 -10.59 39.20 17.77
N PRO A 437 -10.00 40.39 17.54
CA PRO A 437 -10.59 41.64 18.01
C PRO A 437 -11.99 41.79 17.36
N GLY A 438 -13.03 41.77 18.18
CA GLY A 438 -14.42 41.96 17.74
C GLY A 438 -15.23 40.71 17.40
N GLY A 439 -14.77 39.49 17.68
CA GLY A 439 -15.55 38.27 17.42
C GLY A 439 -15.26 37.12 18.37
N SER A 440 -16.32 36.52 18.92
CA SER A 440 -16.43 35.50 19.97
C SER A 440 -15.77 34.12 19.67
N SER A 441 -14.68 34.08 18.91
CA SER A 441 -14.21 32.85 18.28
C SER A 441 -13.50 31.97 19.29
N TYR A 442 -14.24 31.00 19.80
CA TYR A 442 -13.79 30.19 20.92
C TYR A 442 -13.88 28.71 20.60
N THR A 443 -12.74 28.02 20.71
CA THR A 443 -12.69 26.55 20.75
C THR A 443 -13.60 26.06 21.86
N SER A 444 -14.69 25.41 21.48
CA SER A 444 -15.65 24.81 22.41
C SER A 444 -15.41 23.30 22.51
N LEU A 445 -15.74 22.75 23.67
CA LEU A 445 -15.61 21.33 23.97
C LEU A 445 -17.00 20.72 24.08
N THR A 446 -17.20 19.58 23.42
CA THR A 446 -18.43 18.80 23.56
C THR A 446 -18.10 17.36 23.87
N LYS A 447 -18.76 16.81 24.89
CA LYS A 447 -18.73 15.40 25.27
C LYS A 447 -20.14 14.84 25.17
N ARG A 448 -20.38 13.79 24.36
CA ARG A 448 -21.72 13.21 24.15
C ARG A 448 -21.89 11.78 24.65
N GLY A 449 -20.99 10.88 24.28
CA GLY A 449 -21.13 9.44 24.54
C GLY A 449 -21.09 9.06 26.02
N LEU A 450 -21.27 7.78 26.34
CA LEU A 450 -21.32 7.30 27.73
C LEU A 450 -19.93 7.17 28.38
N GLY A 451 -18.86 7.24 27.59
CA GLY A 451 -17.49 7.06 28.07
C GLY A 451 -16.96 8.20 28.93
N MET A 452 -15.65 8.18 29.16
CA MET A 452 -14.95 9.18 29.97
C MET A 452 -13.92 9.94 29.14
N VAL A 453 -13.86 11.25 29.31
CA VAL A 453 -12.78 12.10 28.79
C VAL A 453 -12.05 12.74 29.96
N ILE A 454 -10.75 12.53 30.04
CA ILE A 454 -9.87 13.17 31.01
C ILE A 454 -8.99 14.18 30.28
N LEU A 455 -9.09 15.45 30.66
CA LEU A 455 -8.22 16.52 30.21
C LEU A 455 -7.16 16.76 31.28
N ASN A 456 -5.92 16.47 30.96
CA ASN A 456 -4.79 16.54 31.88
C ASN A 456 -3.83 17.68 31.52
N SER A 457 -3.50 17.96 30.26
CA SER A 457 -2.59 19.08 29.95
C SER A 457 -1.22 19.02 30.69
N SER A 458 -0.74 17.82 31.02
CA SER A 458 0.54 17.58 31.69
C SER A 458 1.74 17.60 30.72
N ASN A 459 1.49 17.40 29.43
CA ASN A 459 2.50 17.41 28.37
C ASN A 459 2.44 18.74 27.62
N LEU A 460 3.19 19.73 28.12
CA LEU A 460 3.29 21.03 27.46
C LEU A 460 4.26 20.94 26.26
N PRO A 461 3.83 21.40 25.06
CA PRO A 461 4.70 21.34 23.88
C PRO A 461 5.88 22.30 24.03
N THR A 462 7.04 21.95 23.48
CA THR A 462 8.12 22.93 23.30
C THR A 462 7.89 23.62 21.96
N ILE A 463 7.67 24.93 21.99
CA ILE A 463 7.36 25.75 20.82
C ILE A 463 8.62 26.51 20.42
N GLY A 464 9.16 26.18 19.25
CA GLY A 464 10.31 26.87 18.67
C GLY A 464 9.88 27.95 17.66
N THR A 465 10.32 29.20 17.86
CA THR A 465 10.14 30.31 16.91
C THR A 465 11.30 30.43 15.91
N GLY A 466 12.09 29.36 15.77
CA GLY A 466 13.35 29.35 14.99
C GLY A 466 14.52 30.08 15.66
N THR A 467 14.26 30.97 16.62
CA THR A 467 15.29 31.74 17.36
C THR A 467 15.19 31.58 18.88
N ALA A 468 14.05 31.16 19.41
CA ALA A 468 13.85 30.81 20.81
C ALA A 468 12.91 29.61 20.93
N ALA A 469 13.06 28.83 22.00
CA ALA A 469 12.11 27.79 22.37
C ALA A 469 11.48 28.15 23.71
N PHE A 470 10.17 28.03 23.83
CA PHE A 470 9.45 28.16 25.10
C PHE A 470 8.54 26.96 25.33
N THR A 471 8.38 26.58 26.60
CA THR A 471 7.35 25.62 26.98
C THR A 471 5.99 26.29 26.79
N GLY A 472 5.14 25.69 25.97
CA GLY A 472 3.83 26.21 25.64
C GLY A 472 2.96 26.42 26.88
N PRO A 473 2.02 27.37 26.84
CA PRO A 473 1.13 27.61 27.96
C PRO A 473 0.24 26.39 28.22
N ASN A 474 -0.36 26.37 29.41
CA ASN A 474 -1.50 25.52 29.75
C ASN A 474 -2.65 25.73 28.74
N SER A 475 -3.70 24.91 28.81
CA SER A 475 -4.89 25.02 27.96
C SER A 475 -5.42 26.46 27.94
N THR A 476 -5.73 26.98 26.75
CA THR A 476 -6.29 28.33 26.57
C THR A 476 -7.67 28.35 25.91
N TYR A 477 -8.26 27.18 25.62
CA TYR A 477 -9.60 27.12 25.05
C TYR A 477 -10.59 27.97 25.88
N ASN A 478 -11.39 28.79 25.21
CA ASN A 478 -12.22 29.82 25.84
C ASN A 478 -13.72 29.62 25.51
N GLY A 479 -14.07 28.49 24.89
CA GLY A 479 -15.43 28.25 24.42
C GLY A 479 -16.33 27.61 25.47
N ARG A 480 -17.59 27.42 25.09
CA ARG A 480 -18.52 26.66 25.93
C ARG A 480 -18.06 25.21 26.07
N THR A 481 -18.23 24.66 27.26
CA THR A 481 -18.08 23.23 27.53
C THR A 481 -19.46 22.61 27.66
N ARG A 482 -19.78 21.63 26.81
CA ARG A 482 -21.05 20.91 26.83
C ARG A 482 -20.82 19.44 27.16
N VAL A 483 -21.45 18.95 28.22
CA VAL A 483 -21.45 17.54 28.60
C VAL A 483 -22.88 17.04 28.47
N GLN A 484 -23.12 16.18 27.48
CA GLN A 484 -24.43 15.59 27.20
C GLN A 484 -24.52 14.11 27.64
N GLY A 485 -23.41 13.53 28.07
CA GLY A 485 -23.34 12.14 28.54
C GLY A 485 -21.95 11.75 29.04
N GLY A 486 -21.93 10.70 29.87
CA GLY A 486 -20.72 10.17 30.50
C GLY A 486 -20.01 11.18 31.40
N LEU A 487 -18.69 11.08 31.49
CA LEU A 487 -17.86 11.94 32.35
C LEU A 487 -16.87 12.79 31.51
N LEU A 488 -16.75 14.06 31.89
CA LEU A 488 -15.65 14.95 31.49
C LEU A 488 -14.92 15.39 32.77
N GLU A 489 -13.64 15.06 32.87
CA GLU A 489 -12.79 15.37 34.00
C GLU A 489 -11.67 16.34 33.58
N PHE A 490 -11.43 17.35 34.41
CA PHE A 490 -10.24 18.21 34.32
C PHE A 490 -9.28 17.77 35.43
N ALA A 491 -8.31 16.94 35.09
CA ALA A 491 -7.44 16.27 36.06
C ALA A 491 -6.46 17.24 36.76
N ASN A 492 -6.16 18.39 36.17
CA ASN A 492 -5.35 19.41 36.82
C ASN A 492 -5.68 20.84 36.39
N PRO A 493 -5.16 21.85 37.10
CA PRO A 493 -5.42 23.26 36.79
C PRO A 493 -5.00 23.72 35.40
N GLY A 494 -3.96 23.10 34.82
CA GLY A 494 -3.49 23.43 33.48
C GLY A 494 -4.43 22.93 32.37
N ALA A 495 -5.42 22.10 32.69
CA ALA A 495 -6.39 21.58 31.75
C ALA A 495 -7.63 22.46 31.58
N TYR A 496 -8.05 23.20 32.62
CA TYR A 496 -9.17 24.15 32.50
C TYR A 496 -8.67 25.36 31.71
N GLY A 497 -9.19 25.55 30.51
CA GLY A 497 -8.99 26.79 29.77
C GLY A 497 -9.79 27.93 30.43
N ARG A 498 -10.05 29.00 29.68
CA ARG A 498 -10.92 30.10 30.14
C ARG A 498 -12.39 29.79 29.84
N VAL A 499 -12.98 28.82 30.52
CA VAL A 499 -14.35 28.37 30.18
C VAL A 499 -15.38 29.50 30.33
N VAL A 500 -15.98 29.96 29.22
CA VAL A 500 -16.99 31.04 29.20
C VAL A 500 -18.39 30.56 29.62
N GLY A 501 -18.63 29.25 29.57
CA GLY A 501 -19.89 28.67 30.04
C GLY A 501 -19.89 27.15 30.05
N TYR A 502 -20.68 26.57 30.95
CA TYR A 502 -20.87 25.14 31.10
C TYR A 502 -22.34 24.78 30.91
N THR A 503 -22.61 23.70 30.19
CA THR A 503 -23.94 23.08 30.13
C THR A 503 -23.77 21.59 30.37
N GLY A 504 -24.18 21.12 31.55
CA GLY A 504 -24.28 19.71 31.89
C GLY A 504 -25.72 19.21 31.72
N GLY A 505 -25.87 18.02 31.16
CA GLY A 505 -27.12 17.27 31.07
C GLY A 505 -27.19 16.14 32.09
#